data_AF-A0A9E4E802-F1
#
_entry.id   AF-A0A9E4E802-F1
#
_cell.length_a   1.000
_cell.length_b   1.000
_cell.length_c   1.000
_cell.angle_alpha   90.00
_cell.angle_beta   90.00
_cell.angle_gamma   90.00
#
_symmetry.space_group_name_H-M   'P 1'
#
loop_
_entity.id
_entity.type
_entity.pdbx_description
1 polymer ?
#
loop_
_entity_poly.entity_id
_entity_poly.type
_entity_poly.pdbx_seq_one_letter_code
_entity_poly.pdbx_strand_id
1 'polypeptide(L)' 'MNFLLHCWLAREEPGLKAGGFLGDFIKGNLEQDIPANLKRGLLLHRHIDVQSNRLPSMRSTY' A
#
# COMPACT_ATOMS: atom_id res chain seq x y z
N MET A 1 7.22 -2.38 5.85
CA MET A 1 6.05 -1.52 5.64
C MET A 1 6.48 -0.06 5.68
N ASN A 2 6.27 0.67 4.59
CA ASN A 2 6.54 2.11 4.53
C ASN A 2 5.25 2.91 4.85
N PHE A 3 4.79 2.81 6.10
CA PHE A 3 3.50 3.38 6.53
C PHE A 3 3.33 4.88 6.17
N LEU A 4 4.36 5.69 6.42
CA LEU A 4 4.34 7.13 6.09
C LEU A 4 4.20 7.38 4.57
N LEU A 5 4.84 6.55 3.75
CA LEU A 5 4.77 6.66 2.29
C LEU A 5 3.37 6.31 1.78
N HIS A 6 2.72 5.30 2.37
CA HIS A 6 1.34 4.94 2.07
C HIS A 6 0.37 6.06 2.45
N CYS A 7 0.52 6.66 3.63
CA CYS A 7 -0.30 7.81 4.05
C CYS A 7 -0.10 9.04 3.15
N TRP A 8 1.15 9.32 2.76
CA TRP A 8 1.48 10.44 1.89
C TRP A 8 0.91 10.28 0.47
N LEU A 9 1.05 9.09 -0.12
CA LEU A 9 0.62 8.83 -1.50
C LEU A 9 -0.89 8.59 -1.64
N ALA A 10 -1.58 8.24 -0.54
CA ALA A 10 -3.03 8.08 -0.55
C ALA A 10 -3.82 9.41 -0.68
N ARG A 11 -3.16 10.58 -0.60
CA ARG A 11 -3.77 11.92 -0.71
C ARG A 11 -5.00 12.07 0.21
N GLU A 12 -6.02 12.81 -0.19
CA GLU A 12 -7.29 12.95 0.55
C GLU A 12 -8.33 11.89 0.17
N GLU A 13 -7.96 10.82 -0.55
CA GLU A 13 -8.91 9.75 -0.91
C GLU A 13 -9.03 8.71 0.22
N PRO A 14 -10.21 8.58 0.88
CA PRO A 14 -10.37 7.66 2.00
C PRO A 14 -10.17 6.19 1.60
N GLY A 15 -10.59 5.83 0.38
CA GLY A 15 -10.43 4.47 -0.14
C GLY A 15 -8.97 4.04 -0.33
N LEU A 16 -8.11 4.97 -0.76
CA LEU A 16 -6.68 4.71 -0.88
C LEU A 16 -6.01 4.57 0.48
N LYS A 17 -6.40 5.40 1.46
CA LYS A 17 -5.88 5.29 2.84
C LYS A 17 -6.29 3.97 3.49
N ALA A 18 -7.58 3.67 3.47
CA ALA A 18 -8.12 2.45 4.06
C ALA A 18 -7.56 1.21 3.36
N GLY A 19 -7.52 1.20 2.02
CA GLY A 19 -6.96 0.09 1.27
C GLY A 19 -5.43 -0.06 1.48
N GLY A 20 -4.71 1.05 1.57
CA GLY A 20 -3.28 1.05 1.84
C GLY A 20 -2.94 0.50 3.23
N PHE A 21 -3.75 0.85 4.23
CA PHE A 21 -3.66 0.29 5.58
C PHE A 21 -4.00 -1.21 5.62
N LEU A 22 -5.06 -1.62 4.93
CA LEU A 22 -5.46 -3.03 4.83
C LEU A 22 -4.45 -3.91 4.07
N GLY A 23 -3.58 -3.31 3.25
CA GLY A 23 -2.56 -4.01 2.46
C GLY A 23 -1.58 -4.84 3.30
N ASP A 24 -1.32 -4.43 4.55
CA ASP A 24 -0.48 -5.17 5.50
C ASP A 24 -1.12 -6.51 5.92
N PHE A 25 -2.45 -6.56 5.93
CA PHE A 25 -3.25 -7.67 6.44
C PHE A 25 -3.78 -8.57 5.31
N ILE A 26 -4.07 -8.01 4.13
CA ILE A 26 -4.64 -8.74 3.00
C ILE A 26 -3.55 -9.16 2.01
N LYS A 27 -3.14 -10.43 2.12
CA LYS A 27 -2.13 -11.07 1.26
C LYS A 27 -2.79 -11.93 0.17
N GLY A 28 -2.09 -12.13 -0.94
CA GLY A 28 -2.56 -13.03 -2.01
C GLY A 28 -3.52 -12.37 -3.01
N ASN A 29 -4.40 -13.17 -3.63
CA ASN A 29 -5.28 -12.68 -4.69
C ASN A 29 -6.31 -11.70 -4.12
N LEU A 30 -6.57 -10.61 -4.84
CA LEU A 30 -7.57 -9.62 -4.42
C LEU A 30 -8.95 -10.13 -4.85
N GLU A 31 -9.68 -10.74 -3.92
CA GLU A 31 -11.00 -11.35 -4.14
C GLU A 31 -12.00 -10.40 -4.83
N GLN A 32 -13.04 -10.99 -5.41
CA GLN A 32 -14.06 -10.24 -6.16
C GLN A 32 -14.89 -9.33 -5.23
N ASP A 33 -14.96 -9.64 -3.93
CA ASP A 33 -15.77 -8.90 -2.95
C ASP A 33 -15.10 -7.65 -2.35
N ILE A 34 -13.87 -7.33 -2.75
CA ILE A 34 -13.21 -6.10 -2.28
C ILE A 34 -13.74 -4.90 -3.07
N PRO A 35 -14.33 -3.87 -2.41
CA PRO A 35 -14.74 -2.63 -3.05
C PRO A 35 -13.63 -2.01 -3.89
N ALA A 36 -13.96 -1.54 -5.09
CA ALA A 36 -12.96 -1.08 -6.08
C ALA A 36 -12.05 0.03 -5.54
N ASN A 37 -12.58 0.92 -4.69
CA ASN A 37 -11.81 1.99 -4.04
C ASN A 37 -10.76 1.46 -3.06
N LEU A 38 -11.08 0.43 -2.27
CA LEU A 38 -10.12 -0.24 -1.39
C LEU A 38 -9.12 -1.05 -2.21
N LYS A 39 -9.57 -1.73 -3.25
CA LYS A 39 -8.72 -2.53 -4.15
C LYS A 39 -7.58 -1.68 -4.75
N ARG A 40 -7.88 -0.43 -5.13
CA ARG A 40 -6.87 0.54 -5.58
C ARG A 40 -5.83 0.86 -4.50
N GLY A 41 -6.25 1.03 -3.25
CA GLY A 41 -5.35 1.22 -2.12
C GLY A 41 -4.45 0.01 -1.85
N LEU A 42 -5.00 -1.21 -1.92
CA LEU A 42 -4.23 -2.45 -1.75
C LEU A 42 -3.18 -2.63 -2.86
N LEU A 43 -3.55 -2.32 -4.11
CA LEU A 43 -2.62 -2.37 -5.23
C LEU A 43 -1.50 -1.33 -5.09
N LEU A 44 -1.86 -0.11 -4.71
CA LEU A 44 -0.88 0.96 -4.46
C LEU A 44 0.09 0.57 -3.35
N HIS A 45 -0.42 0.00 -2.26
CA HIS A 45 0.40 -0.51 -1.16
C HIS A 45 1.44 -1.51 -1.64
N ARG A 46 1.01 -2.55 -2.37
CA ARG A 46 1.91 -3.58 -2.91
C ARG A 46 2.95 -2.99 -3.84
N HIS A 47 2.56 -2.03 -4.67
CA HIS A 47 3.48 -1.36 -5.58
C HIS A 47 4.59 -0.64 -4.81
N ILE A 48 4.21 0.19 -3.84
CA ILE A 48 5.16 0.93 -2.99
C ILE A 48 6.08 -0.04 -2.26
N ASP A 49 5.55 -1.10 -1.65
CA ASP A 49 6.34 -2.07 -0.89
C ASP A 49 7.37 -2.81 -1.77
N VAL A 50 7.02 -3.15 -3.00
CA VAL A 50 7.97 -3.73 -3.97
C VAL A 50 9.06 -2.72 -4.34
N GLN A 51 8.70 -1.46 -4.61
CA GLN A 51 9.67 -0.43 -5.00
C GLN A 51 10.63 -0.09 -3.86
N SER A 52 10.11 0.14 -2.66
CA SER A 52 10.94 0.43 -1.49
C SER A 52 11.87 -0.73 -1.13
N ASN A 53 11.43 -1.98 -1.34
CA ASN A 53 12.32 -3.12 -1.19
C ASN A 53 13.39 -3.19 -2.28
N ARG A 54 13.18 -2.65 -3.48
CA ARG A 54 14.23 -2.71 -4.53
C ARG A 54 15.32 -1.66 -4.35
N LEU A 55 15.04 -0.57 -3.64
CA LEU A 55 15.96 0.55 -3.46
C LEU A 55 16.85 0.32 -2.23
N PRO A 56 18.17 0.10 -2.38
CA PRO A 56 19.08 -0.12 -1.25
C PRO A 56 19.10 1.05 -0.27
N SER A 57 18.96 2.27 -0.78
CA SER A 57 18.88 3.50 0.02
C SER A 57 17.66 3.58 0.93
N MET A 58 16.57 2.90 0.58
CA MET A 58 15.36 2.82 1.42
C MET A 58 15.42 1.70 2.47
N ARG A 59 16.43 0.83 2.39
CA ARG A 59 16.67 -0.24 3.38
C ARG A 59 17.71 0.16 4.42
N SER A 60 18.45 1.24 4.18
CA SER A 60 19.43 1.75 5.13
C SER A 60 18.70 2.49 6.25
N THR A 61 18.49 1.80 7.36
CA THR A 61 18.15 2.45 8.63
C THR A 61 19.42 3.16 9.12
N TYR A 62 19.27 4.40 9.60
CA TYR A 62 20.34 5.12 10.32
C TYR A 62 20.81 4.35 11.55
#